data_AF-A0ABC8UT15-F1
#
_entry.id   AF-A0ABC8UT15-F1
#
_cell.length_a   1.000
_cell.length_b   1.000
_cell.length_c   1.000
_cell.angle_alpha   90.00
_cell.angle_beta   90.00
_cell.angle_gamma   90.00
#
_symmetry.space_group_name_H-M   'P 1'
#
loop_
_entity.id
_entity.type
_entity.pdbx_description
1 polymer ?
#
loop_
_entity_poly.entity_id
_entity_poly.type
_entity_poly.pdbx_seq_one_letter_code
_entity_poly.pdbx_strand_id
1 'polypeptide(L)'
;MMSHHIITVFLIGYSYITSFFRIGSVILALHDASDVFLEAAKVFKYSEKELGASIFFGLFALSWLILRLIFFPFWIIKSSSYHLCQFLRLSEVYHMSLYYIFNTMLLTLLVFHIYWWILIYSMIMRQLNNRGKVGEDIRSDSEDND
;
A
#
# COMPACT_ATOMS: atom_id res chain seq x y z
N MET A 1 5.16 3.03 18.91
CA MET A 1 5.71 1.77 18.38
C MET A 1 4.85 0.54 18.67
N MET A 2 4.34 0.33 19.89
CA MET A 2 3.55 -0.89 20.24
C MET A 2 2.20 -1.02 19.51
N SER A 3 1.47 0.08 19.30
CA SER A 3 0.15 0.03 18.62
C SER A 3 0.24 -0.41 17.16
N HIS A 4 1.32 -0.04 16.45
CA HIS A 4 1.56 -0.50 15.07
C HIS A 4 1.83 -2.01 15.01
N HIS A 5 2.54 -2.56 16.01
CA HIS A 5 2.80 -4.00 16.12
C HIS A 5 1.55 -4.81 16.49
N ILE A 6 0.71 -4.28 17.40
CA ILE A 6 -0.55 -4.95 17.78
C ILE A 6 -1.51 -5.02 16.58
N ILE A 7 -1.61 -3.93 15.81
CA ILE A 7 -2.47 -3.88 14.62
C ILE A 7 -1.96 -4.87 13.55
N THR A 8 -0.65 -4.96 13.34
CA THR A 8 -0.06 -5.89 12.36
C THR A 8 -0.17 -7.35 12.78
N VAL A 9 0.00 -7.68 14.06
CA VAL A 9 -0.18 -9.06 14.58
C VAL A 9 -1.65 -9.50 14.48
N PHE A 10 -2.60 -8.60 14.77
CA PHE A 10 -4.03 -8.90 14.65
C PHE A 10 -4.46 -9.05 13.18
N LEU A 11 -3.93 -8.23 12.27
CA LEU A 11 -4.14 -8.33 10.82
C LEU A 11 -3.60 -9.65 10.26
N ILE A 12 -2.39 -10.06 10.67
CA ILE A 12 -1.76 -11.31 10.21
C ILE A 12 -2.52 -12.53 10.75
N GLY A 13 -2.88 -12.53 12.04
CA GLY A 13 -3.63 -13.62 12.66
C GLY A 13 -5.02 -13.81 12.04
N TYR A 14 -5.72 -12.73 11.76
CA TYR A 14 -7.04 -12.79 11.15
C TYR A 14 -7.00 -13.12 9.64
N SER A 15 -5.97 -12.66 8.92
CA SER A 15 -5.73 -13.03 7.53
C SER A 15 -5.42 -14.52 7.34
N TYR A 16 -4.80 -15.16 8.34
CA TYR A 16 -4.45 -16.58 8.29
C TYR A 16 -5.68 -17.49 8.38
N ILE A 17 -6.76 -17.02 9.01
CA ILE A 17 -7.97 -17.80 9.28
C ILE A 17 -8.96 -17.78 8.10
N THR A 18 -8.92 -16.76 7.25
CA THR A 18 -10.04 -16.47 6.33
C THR A 18 -9.93 -17.05 4.91
N SER A 19 -8.88 -17.79 4.55
CA SER A 19 -8.78 -18.53 3.27
C SER A 19 -9.07 -17.72 1.98
N PHE A 20 -8.94 -16.39 1.99
CA PHE A 20 -9.06 -15.53 0.81
C PHE A 20 -7.76 -15.44 0.00
N PHE A 21 -7.08 -16.58 -0.20
CA PHE A 21 -5.79 -16.65 -0.88
C PHE A 21 -5.81 -15.98 -2.25
N ARG A 22 -6.88 -16.12 -3.03
CA ARG A 22 -6.95 -15.56 -4.39
C ARG A 22 -6.89 -14.03 -4.40
N ILE A 23 -7.68 -13.37 -3.56
CA ILE A 23 -7.72 -11.90 -3.50
C ILE A 23 -6.44 -11.40 -2.83
N GLY A 24 -5.99 -12.07 -1.78
CA GLY A 24 -4.70 -11.76 -1.13
C GLY A 24 -3.51 -11.86 -2.09
N SER A 25 -3.45 -12.88 -2.95
CA SER A 25 -2.39 -13.03 -3.95
C SER A 25 -2.40 -11.92 -5.00
N VAL A 26 -3.57 -11.46 -5.45
CA VAL A 26 -3.67 -10.33 -6.40
C VAL A 26 -3.16 -9.04 -5.73
N ILE A 27 -3.52 -8.81 -4.47
CA ILE A 27 -3.04 -7.66 -3.71
C ILE A 27 -1.51 -7.73 -3.56
N LEU A 28 -0.95 -8.89 -3.17
CA LEU A 28 0.50 -9.07 -3.06
C LEU A 28 1.22 -8.83 -4.39
N ALA A 29 0.70 -9.33 -5.51
CA ALA A 29 1.29 -9.12 -6.82
C ALA A 29 1.26 -7.64 -7.24
N LEU A 30 0.16 -6.92 -6.96
CA LEU A 30 0.08 -5.47 -7.19
C LEU A 30 1.10 -4.69 -6.34
N HIS A 31 1.35 -5.16 -5.12
CA HIS A 31 2.33 -4.54 -4.25
C HIS A 31 3.76 -4.75 -4.77
N ASP A 32 4.11 -6.00 -5.10
CA ASP A 32 5.44 -6.37 -5.61
C ASP A 32 5.78 -5.63 -6.92
N ALA A 33 4.80 -5.48 -7.80
CA ALA A 33 4.96 -4.77 -9.06
C ALA A 33 5.38 -3.30 -8.89
N SER A 34 4.89 -2.60 -7.87
CA SER A 34 5.32 -1.22 -7.61
C SER A 34 6.71 -1.17 -6.98
N ASP A 35 7.04 -2.15 -6.13
CA ASP A 35 8.27 -2.12 -5.33
C ASP A 35 9.51 -2.36 -6.21
N VAL A 36 9.39 -3.08 -7.33
CA VAL A 36 10.43 -3.19 -8.36
C VAL A 36 10.92 -1.81 -8.85
N PHE A 37 10.00 -0.85 -9.04
CA PHE A 37 10.37 0.50 -9.47
C PHE A 37 11.09 1.28 -8.37
N LEU A 38 10.75 1.05 -7.10
CA LEU A 38 11.44 1.67 -5.96
C LEU A 38 12.87 1.15 -5.83
N GLU A 39 13.07 -0.16 -5.93
CA GLU A 39 14.40 -0.76 -5.88
C GLU A 39 15.26 -0.31 -7.07
N ALA A 40 14.67 -0.21 -8.27
CA ALA A 40 15.35 0.39 -9.42
C ALA A 40 15.79 1.83 -9.13
N ALA A 41 14.91 2.67 -8.56
CA ALA A 41 15.25 4.05 -8.19
C ALA A 41 16.43 4.13 -7.21
N LYS A 42 16.49 3.24 -6.22
CA LYS A 42 17.61 3.15 -5.27
C LYS A 42 18.92 2.77 -5.97
N VAL A 43 18.90 1.78 -6.86
CA VAL A 43 20.11 1.35 -7.61
C VAL A 43 20.68 2.51 -8.44
N PHE A 44 19.82 3.29 -9.10
CA PHE A 44 20.26 4.47 -9.85
C PHE A 44 20.79 5.58 -8.93
N LYS A 45 20.22 5.74 -7.73
CA LYS A 45 20.72 6.67 -6.72
C LYS A 45 22.13 6.26 -6.23
N TYR A 46 22.36 4.99 -5.95
CA TYR A 46 23.69 4.48 -5.57
C TYR A 46 24.73 4.59 -6.69
N SER A 47 24.29 4.60 -7.94
CA SER A 47 25.17 4.76 -9.11
C SER A 47 25.49 6.23 -9.42
N GLU A 48 25.15 7.18 -8.53
CA GLU A 48 25.31 8.64 -8.68
C GLU A 48 24.61 9.22 -9.94
N LYS A 49 23.65 8.49 -10.51
CA LYS A 49 22.85 8.93 -11.65
C LYS A 49 21.56 9.57 -11.17
N GLU A 50 21.66 10.80 -10.66
CA GLU A 50 20.56 11.58 -10.07
C GLU A 50 19.33 11.71 -11.00
N LEU A 51 19.57 11.90 -12.31
CA LEU A 51 18.48 11.96 -13.30
C LEU A 51 17.75 10.63 -13.45
N GLY A 52 18.49 9.52 -13.47
CA GLY A 52 17.91 8.18 -13.54
C GLY A 52 17.10 7.86 -12.28
N ALA A 53 17.67 8.14 -11.10
CA ALA A 53 16.98 7.95 -9.83
C ALA A 53 15.65 8.73 -9.77
N SER A 54 15.67 9.99 -10.20
CA SER A 54 14.47 10.84 -10.23
C SER A 54 13.39 10.32 -11.18
N ILE A 55 13.77 9.82 -12.36
CA ILE A 55 12.82 9.24 -13.32
C ILE A 55 12.18 7.96 -12.75
N PHE A 56 12.98 7.03 -12.24
CA PHE A 56 12.46 5.79 -11.65
C PHE A 56 11.63 6.05 -10.39
N PHE A 57 11.99 7.04 -9.58
CA PHE A 57 11.18 7.47 -8.45
C PHE A 57 9.82 8.05 -8.88
N GLY A 58 9.79 8.84 -9.97
CA GLY A 58 8.55 9.32 -10.57
C GLY A 58 7.68 8.18 -11.13
N LEU A 59 8.29 7.21 -11.81
CA LEU A 59 7.59 6.00 -12.29
C LEU A 59 7.03 5.16 -11.15
N PHE A 60 7.79 5.01 -10.06
CA PHE A 60 7.32 4.39 -8.82
C PHE A 60 6.09 5.10 -8.27
N ALA A 61 6.14 6.43 -8.13
CA ALA A 61 5.01 7.20 -7.61
C ALA A 61 3.76 7.09 -8.51
N LEU A 62 3.94 7.15 -9.84
CA LEU A 62 2.84 6.97 -10.78
C LEU A 62 2.23 5.57 -10.71
N SER A 63 3.08 4.54 -10.69
CA SER A 63 2.67 3.14 -10.52
C SER A 63 1.92 2.94 -9.20
N TRP A 64 2.40 3.53 -8.11
CA TRP A 64 1.76 3.49 -6.79
C TRP A 64 0.35 4.09 -6.82
N LEU A 65 0.19 5.29 -7.39
CA LEU A 65 -1.12 5.95 -7.48
C LEU A 65 -2.10 5.12 -8.29
N ILE A 66 -1.69 4.64 -9.46
CA ILE A 66 -2.59 3.90 -10.36
C ILE A 66 -2.98 2.55 -9.74
N LEU A 67 -2.00 1.75 -9.31
CA LEU A 67 -2.26 0.38 -8.86
C LEU A 67 -2.95 0.36 -7.48
N ARG A 68 -2.51 1.21 -6.55
CA ARG A 68 -2.97 1.12 -5.14
C ARG A 68 -4.05 2.13 -4.79
N LEU A 69 -4.12 3.31 -5.41
CA LEU A 69 -5.15 4.30 -5.10
C LEU A 69 -6.34 4.28 -6.05
N ILE A 70 -6.15 3.80 -7.29
CA ILE A 70 -7.24 3.67 -8.28
C ILE A 70 -7.66 2.21 -8.40
N PHE A 71 -6.77 1.32 -8.83
CA PHE A 71 -7.16 -0.05 -9.15
C PHE A 71 -7.64 -0.84 -7.92
N PHE A 72 -6.96 -0.69 -6.78
CA PHE A 72 -7.34 -1.35 -5.53
C PHE A 72 -8.78 -1.01 -5.06
N PRO A 73 -9.17 0.25 -4.81
CA PRO A 73 -10.53 0.54 -4.34
C PRO A 73 -11.59 0.31 -5.42
N PHE A 74 -11.35 0.71 -6.67
CA PHE A 74 -12.39 0.62 -7.70
C PHE A 74 -12.62 -0.81 -8.20
N TRP A 75 -11.59 -1.66 -8.18
CA TRP A 75 -11.68 -3.03 -8.70
C TRP A 75 -11.81 -4.06 -7.58
N ILE A 76 -10.97 -4.00 -6.54
CA ILE A 76 -10.94 -5.03 -5.49
C ILE A 76 -12.09 -4.85 -4.49
N ILE A 77 -12.38 -3.63 -4.02
CA ILE A 77 -13.52 -3.40 -3.10
C ILE A 77 -14.85 -3.63 -3.82
N LYS A 78 -14.97 -3.18 -5.08
CA LYS A 78 -16.16 -3.44 -5.89
C LYS A 78 -16.35 -4.93 -6.20
N SER A 79 -15.28 -5.63 -6.58
CA SER A 79 -15.32 -7.08 -6.83
C SER A 79 -15.67 -7.84 -5.56
N SER A 80 -15.05 -7.51 -4.43
CA SER A 80 -15.39 -8.06 -3.11
C SER A 80 -16.87 -7.88 -2.80
N SER A 81 -17.41 -6.68 -2.95
CA SER A 81 -18.81 -6.37 -2.61
C SER A 81 -19.81 -7.11 -3.51
N TYR A 82 -19.57 -7.20 -4.82
CA TYR A 82 -20.45 -7.92 -5.74
C TYR A 82 -20.35 -9.45 -5.62
N HIS A 83 -19.12 -9.99 -5.54
CA HIS A 83 -18.88 -11.43 -5.56
C HIS A 83 -19.23 -12.09 -4.21
N LEU A 84 -19.04 -11.42 -3.06
CA LEU A 84 -19.52 -11.94 -1.78
C LEU A 84 -21.05 -11.95 -1.70
N CYS A 85 -21.72 -10.91 -2.22
CA CYS A 85 -23.18 -10.81 -2.15
C CYS A 85 -23.88 -11.89 -2.99
N GLN A 86 -23.22 -12.38 -4.05
CA GLN A 86 -23.76 -13.42 -4.93
C GLN A 86 -23.57 -14.85 -4.39
N PHE A 87 -22.53 -15.10 -3.57
CA PHE A 87 -22.24 -16.43 -3.02
C PHE A 87 -22.68 -16.62 -1.56
N LEU A 88 -22.76 -15.54 -0.77
CA LEU A 88 -23.16 -15.62 0.64
C LEU A 88 -24.69 -15.55 0.75
N ARG A 89 -25.31 -16.64 1.22
CA ARG A 89 -26.68 -16.58 1.72
C ARG A 89 -26.65 -15.82 3.04
N LEU A 90 -26.99 -14.53 3.00
CA LEU A 90 -26.96 -13.59 4.13
C LEU A 90 -27.95 -13.92 5.27
N SER A 91 -28.53 -15.14 5.29
CA SER A 91 -29.42 -15.61 6.35
C SER A 91 -28.65 -16.22 7.53
N GLU A 92 -27.37 -16.53 7.37
CA GLU A 92 -26.56 -17.09 8.45
C GLU A 92 -25.56 -16.07 9.02
N VAL A 93 -25.54 -15.99 10.35
CA VAL A 93 -24.71 -15.06 11.13
C VAL A 93 -23.21 -15.17 10.79
N TYR A 94 -22.76 -16.38 10.45
CA TYR A 94 -21.37 -16.66 10.05
C TYR A 94 -20.97 -15.98 8.73
N HIS A 95 -21.86 -15.95 7.75
CA HIS A 95 -21.60 -15.35 6.45
C HIS A 95 -21.63 -13.82 6.51
N MET A 96 -22.49 -13.24 7.37
CA MET A 96 -22.45 -11.80 7.66
C MET A 96 -21.14 -11.37 8.32
N SER A 97 -20.69 -12.07 9.36
CA SER A 97 -19.48 -11.68 10.09
C SER A 97 -18.24 -11.71 9.18
N LEU A 98 -18.11 -12.72 8.32
CA LEU A 98 -17.05 -12.77 7.31
C LEU A 98 -17.09 -11.60 6.33
N TYR A 99 -18.27 -11.20 5.85
CA TYR A 99 -18.42 -10.04 4.97
C TYR A 99 -17.95 -8.75 5.64
N TYR A 100 -18.38 -8.48 6.88
CA TYR A 100 -17.99 -7.27 7.59
C TYR A 100 -16.50 -7.23 7.85
N ILE A 101 -15.92 -8.34 8.30
CA ILE A 101 -14.51 -8.33 8.69
C ILE A 101 -13.58 -8.27 7.46
N PHE A 102 -13.95 -8.93 6.35
CA PHE A 102 -13.19 -8.80 5.11
C PHE A 102 -13.20 -7.36 4.55
N ASN A 103 -14.37 -6.71 4.58
CA ASN A 103 -14.47 -5.31 4.14
C ASN A 103 -13.74 -4.34 5.06
N THR A 104 -13.76 -4.54 6.39
CA THR A 104 -13.00 -3.68 7.30
C THR A 104 -11.51 -3.81 7.07
N MET A 105 -10.98 -5.02 6.83
CA MET A 105 -9.57 -5.23 6.49
C MET A 105 -9.16 -4.53 5.20
N LEU A 106 -9.98 -4.63 4.14
CA LEU A 106 -9.73 -3.94 2.87
C LEU A 106 -9.73 -2.41 3.04
N LEU A 107 -10.66 -1.87 3.85
CA LEU A 107 -10.71 -0.45 4.17
C LEU A 107 -9.47 -0.01 4.97
N THR A 108 -9.04 -0.80 5.96
CA THR A 108 -7.81 -0.51 6.70
C THR A 108 -6.59 -0.47 5.77
N LEU A 109 -6.48 -1.41 4.83
CA LEU A 109 -5.40 -1.43 3.85
C LEU A 109 -5.41 -0.17 2.97
N LEU A 110 -6.59 0.28 2.53
CA LEU A 110 -6.75 1.50 1.76
C LEU A 110 -6.30 2.74 2.55
N VAL A 111 -6.63 2.82 3.84
CA VAL A 111 -6.15 3.91 4.71
C VAL A 111 -4.62 3.93 4.77
N PHE A 112 -3.98 2.76 4.90
CA PHE A 112 -2.52 2.68 4.83
C PHE A 112 -1.99 3.14 3.47
N HIS A 113 -2.59 2.74 2.34
CA HIS A 113 -2.16 3.20 1.02
C HIS A 113 -2.24 4.72 0.86
N ILE A 114 -3.30 5.36 1.40
CA ILE A 114 -3.44 6.82 1.42
C ILE A 114 -2.34 7.47 2.25
N TYR A 115 -2.07 6.94 3.45
CA TYR A 115 -1.00 7.44 4.31
C TYR A 115 0.36 7.39 3.60
N TRP A 116 0.70 6.26 2.98
CA TRP A 116 1.94 6.11 2.22
C TRP A 116 2.00 7.04 0.99
N TRP A 117 0.86 7.25 0.32
CA TRP A 117 0.80 8.20 -0.80
C TRP A 117 1.16 9.63 -0.36
N ILE A 118 0.70 10.06 0.81
CA ILE A 118 1.06 11.38 1.38
C ILE A 118 2.58 11.48 1.57
N LEU A 119 3.23 10.43 2.09
CA LEU A 119 4.69 10.41 2.25
C LEU A 119 5.44 10.49 0.90
N ILE A 120 5.02 9.70 -0.08
CA ILE A 120 5.62 9.69 -1.43
C ILE A 120 5.45 11.08 -2.07
N TYR A 121 4.27 11.66 -2.00
CA TYR A 121 3.99 13.00 -2.51
C TYR A 121 4.84 14.08 -1.84
N SER A 122 4.97 14.02 -0.50
CA SER A 122 5.85 14.92 0.26
C SER A 122 7.30 14.84 -0.22
N MET A 123 7.79 13.62 -0.47
CA MET A 123 9.14 13.39 -0.97
C MET A 123 9.34 13.93 -2.41
N ILE A 124 8.35 13.79 -3.30
CA ILE A 124 8.37 14.41 -4.63
C ILE A 124 8.43 15.94 -4.52
N MET A 125 7.57 16.54 -3.69
CA MET A 125 7.52 18.00 -3.50
C MET A 125 8.86 18.53 -2.98
N ARG A 126 9.50 17.82 -2.05
CA ARG A 126 10.81 18.20 -1.54
C ARG A 126 11.92 18.08 -2.59
N GLN A 127 11.89 17.05 -3.45
CA GLN A 127 12.82 16.94 -4.58
C GLN A 127 12.64 18.05 -5.62
N LEU A 128 11.39 18.44 -5.90
CA LEU A 128 11.08 19.53 -6.81
C LEU A 128 11.57 20.88 -6.26
N ASN A 129 11.34 21.13 -4.97
CA ASN A 129 11.79 22.35 -4.30
C ASN A 129 13.32 22.45 -4.21
N ASN A 130 14.01 21.31 -4.07
CA ASN A 130 15.48 21.25 -3.98
C ASN A 130 16.19 21.15 -5.34
N ARG A 131 15.52 21.50 -6.45
CA ARG A 131 16.05 21.42 -7.84
C ARG A 131 16.68 20.04 -8.17
N GLY A 132 16.08 18.95 -7.69
CA GLY A 132 16.52 17.59 -8.01
C GLY A 132 17.67 17.05 -7.16
N LYS A 133 18.07 17.74 -6.07
CA LYS A 133 18.90 17.10 -5.04
C LYS A 133 18.03 16.15 -4.21
N VAL A 134 18.32 14.85 -4.29
CA VAL A 134 17.65 13.82 -3.51
C VAL A 134 18.04 13.94 -2.03
N GLY A 135 17.39 14.84 -1.29
CA GLY A 135 17.58 15.00 0.15
C GLY A 135 17.19 13.75 0.95
N GLU A 136 17.82 13.58 2.12
CA GLU A 136 17.75 12.41 3.03
C GLU A 136 16.34 12.00 3.46
N ASP A 137 16.07 10.70 3.49
CA ASP A 137 14.77 10.10 3.78
C ASP A 137 14.08 10.72 5.02
N ILE A 138 12.83 11.17 4.87
CA ILE A 138 11.99 11.73 5.96
C ILE A 138 11.70 10.71 7.06
N ARG A 139 11.95 9.41 6.85
CA ARG A 139 11.86 8.40 7.91
C ARG A 139 12.88 8.59 9.05
N SER A 140 13.90 9.41 8.84
CA SER A 140 15.02 9.62 9.77
C SER A 140 14.83 10.85 10.67
N ASP A 141 13.93 11.78 10.33
CA ASP A 141 13.77 13.05 11.05
C ASP A 141 13.06 12.90 12.41
N SER A 142 12.58 11.71 12.77
CA SER A 142 11.89 11.46 14.05
C SER A 142 12.76 10.79 15.12
N GLU A 143 14.06 10.63 14.92
CA GLU A 143 14.98 10.06 15.94
C GLU A 143 15.87 11.11 16.63
N ASP A 144 15.79 12.39 16.25
CA ASP A 144 16.67 13.46 16.77
C ASP A 144 15.98 14.51 17.66
N ASN A 145 14.70 14.34 18.05
CA ASN A 145 14.08 15.19 19.08
C ASN A 145 13.14 14.38 19.99
N ASP A 146 13.66 14.11 21.20
CA ASP A 146 13.08 13.52 22.43
C ASP A 146 12.89 11.99 22.53
#